data_AF-A0A7S1EJC6-F1
#
_entry.id   AF-A0A7S1EJC6-F1
#
_cell.length_a   1.000
_cell.length_b   1.000
_cell.length_c   1.000
_cell.angle_alpha   90.00
_cell.angle_beta   90.00
_cell.angle_gamma   90.00
#
_symmetry.space_group_name_H-M   'P 1'
#
loop_
_entity.id
_entity.type
_entity.pdbx_description
1 polymer ?
#
loop_
_entity_poly.entity_id
_entity_poly.type
_entity_poly.pdbx_seq_one_letter_code
_entity_poly.pdbx_strand_id
1 'polypeptide(L)'
;RAAAAVMVRYQERLAAYQAVDFDDLITLPLKLLTTDAEAREKWRDKLRYVLVDEYQDTNAVQYELLKALVGERGMFTAVGDDDQSIYGWRGATIENLKRLPQDYPALKVIPLEQNYRSTGAILRAANHVIAGNPKLFEKKLWSEYGDGEPIALLEADGEEHEAERAVA
;
A
#
# COMPACT_ATOMS: atom_id res chain seq x y z
N ARG A 1 -28.91 9.67 -2.44
CA ARG A 1 -29.83 9.75 -3.59
C ARG A 1 -29.41 10.85 -4.58
N ALA A 2 -29.24 12.11 -4.15
CA ALA A 2 -28.74 13.18 -5.03
C ALA A 2 -27.32 12.93 -5.56
N ALA A 3 -26.36 12.55 -4.70
CA ALA A 3 -24.98 12.23 -5.11
C ALA A 3 -24.90 11.14 -6.19
N ALA A 4 -25.69 10.06 -6.06
CA ALA A 4 -25.76 9.01 -7.07
C ALA A 4 -26.29 9.53 -8.42
N ALA A 5 -27.34 10.35 -8.41
CA ALA A 5 -27.86 10.94 -9.64
C ALA A 5 -26.86 11.90 -10.32
N VAL A 6 -26.10 12.66 -9.52
CA VAL A 6 -25.01 13.51 -10.03
C VAL A 6 -23.89 12.65 -10.62
N MET A 7 -23.51 11.57 -9.95
CA MET A 7 -22.46 10.66 -10.43
C MET A 7 -22.81 10.04 -11.80
N VAL A 8 -24.07 9.64 -12.01
CA VAL A 8 -24.52 9.15 -13.34
C VAL A 8 -24.32 10.23 -14.40
N ARG A 9 -24.76 11.46 -14.15
CA ARG A 9 -24.60 12.56 -15.11
C ARG A 9 -23.14 12.95 -15.34
N TYR A 10 -22.31 12.86 -14.31
CA TYR A 10 -20.87 13.08 -14.40
C TYR A 10 -20.24 12.06 -15.35
N GLN A 11 -20.53 10.77 -15.15
CA GLN A 11 -20.04 9.68 -15.98
C GLN A 11 -20.55 9.77 -17.44
N GLU A 12 -21.83 10.12 -17.64
CA GLU A 12 -22.39 10.37 -18.97
C GLU A 12 -21.63 11.48 -19.72
N ARG A 13 -21.29 12.58 -19.02
CA ARG A 13 -20.53 13.69 -19.62
C ARG A 13 -19.10 13.28 -19.92
N LEU A 14 -18.44 12.59 -19.01
CA LEU A 14 -17.06 12.15 -19.17
C LEU A 14 -16.92 11.25 -20.41
N ALA A 15 -17.83 10.30 -20.57
CA ALA A 15 -17.92 9.44 -21.75
C ALA A 15 -18.20 10.23 -23.04
N ALA A 16 -19.12 11.20 -23.01
CA ALA A 16 -19.44 12.03 -24.18
C ALA A 16 -18.23 12.85 -24.67
N TYR A 17 -17.34 13.26 -23.76
CA TYR A 17 -16.10 13.96 -24.09
C TYR A 17 -14.92 13.05 -24.40
N GLN A 18 -15.10 11.72 -24.37
CA GLN A 18 -14.01 10.74 -24.47
C GLN A 18 -12.86 11.02 -23.48
N ALA A 19 -13.22 11.54 -22.30
CA ALA A 19 -12.28 11.85 -21.23
C ALA A 19 -12.24 10.71 -20.22
N VAL A 20 -11.20 10.71 -19.39
CA VAL A 20 -11.03 9.79 -18.27
C VAL A 20 -10.52 10.58 -17.08
N ASP A 21 -10.95 10.22 -15.87
CA ASP A 21 -10.39 10.74 -14.63
C ASP A 21 -9.40 9.76 -13.99
N PHE A 22 -8.92 10.06 -12.78
CA PHE A 22 -7.92 9.23 -12.10
C PHE A 22 -8.42 7.84 -11.72
N ASP A 23 -9.69 7.69 -11.36
CA ASP A 23 -10.26 6.40 -10.99
C ASP A 23 -10.50 5.53 -12.24
N ASP A 24 -10.83 6.16 -13.36
CA ASP A 24 -10.96 5.50 -14.66
C ASP A 24 -9.65 4.87 -15.15
N LEU A 25 -8.50 5.46 -14.81
CA LEU A 25 -7.19 4.92 -15.17
C LEU A 25 -6.91 3.55 -14.54
N ILE A 26 -7.69 3.13 -13.53
CA ILE A 26 -7.57 1.81 -12.90
C ILE A 26 -8.80 0.95 -13.23
N THR A 27 -10.00 1.54 -13.13
CA THR A 27 -11.25 0.79 -13.33
C THR A 27 -11.50 0.39 -14.78
N LEU A 28 -11.13 1.22 -15.76
CA LEU A 28 -11.28 0.87 -17.18
C LEU A 28 -10.34 -0.26 -17.62
N PRO A 29 -9.04 -0.28 -17.24
CA PRO A 29 -8.19 -1.45 -17.48
C PRO A 29 -8.73 -2.71 -16.80
N LEU A 30 -9.19 -2.63 -15.55
CA LEU A 30 -9.78 -3.78 -14.87
C LEU A 30 -11.02 -4.30 -15.63
N LYS A 31 -11.89 -3.38 -16.09
CA LYS A 31 -13.04 -3.74 -16.90
C LYS A 31 -12.62 -4.43 -18.19
N LEU A 32 -11.65 -3.87 -18.92
CA LEU A 32 -11.12 -4.47 -20.15
C LEU A 32 -10.60 -5.89 -19.89
N LEU A 33 -9.76 -6.07 -18.88
CA LEU A 33 -9.17 -7.38 -18.56
C LEU A 33 -10.22 -8.40 -18.08
N THR A 34 -11.31 -7.96 -17.46
CA THR A 34 -12.38 -8.87 -17.03
C THR A 34 -13.31 -9.25 -18.19
N THR A 35 -13.59 -8.33 -19.12
CA THR A 35 -14.53 -8.56 -20.22
C THR A 35 -13.91 -9.10 -21.51
N ASP A 36 -12.63 -8.85 -21.76
CA ASP A 36 -11.93 -9.24 -22.98
C ASP A 36 -10.80 -10.24 -22.67
N ALA A 37 -11.03 -11.51 -23.03
CA ALA A 37 -10.08 -12.58 -22.78
C ALA A 37 -8.81 -12.45 -23.63
N GLU A 38 -8.91 -11.96 -24.87
CA GLU A 38 -7.75 -11.79 -25.75
C GLU A 38 -6.84 -10.69 -25.22
N ALA A 39 -7.42 -9.55 -24.85
CA ALA A 39 -6.68 -8.45 -24.22
C ALA A 39 -6.02 -8.92 -22.91
N ARG A 40 -6.75 -9.66 -22.07
CA ARG A 40 -6.23 -10.20 -20.82
C ARG A 40 -5.05 -11.13 -21.02
N GLU A 41 -5.14 -12.10 -21.93
CA GLU A 41 -4.03 -13.04 -22.19
C GLU A 41 -2.83 -12.33 -22.81
N LYS A 42 -3.05 -11.39 -23.74
CA LYS A 42 -1.98 -10.54 -24.28
C LYS A 42 -1.21 -9.80 -23.18
N TRP A 43 -1.90 -9.22 -22.20
CA TRP A 43 -1.24 -8.51 -21.10
C TRP A 43 -0.58 -9.46 -20.10
N ARG A 44 -1.19 -10.61 -19.81
CA ARG A 44 -0.60 -11.69 -19.01
C ARG A 44 0.71 -12.22 -19.59
N ASP A 45 0.80 -12.32 -20.91
CA ASP A 45 2.00 -12.81 -21.60
C ASP A 45 3.09 -11.76 -21.68
N LYS A 46 2.70 -10.49 -21.72
CA LYS A 46 3.64 -9.35 -21.66
C LYS A 46 4.17 -9.13 -20.24
N LEU A 47 3.30 -9.19 -19.24
CA LEU A 47 3.60 -8.95 -17.82
C LEU A 47 3.72 -10.28 -17.07
N ARG A 48 4.71 -11.09 -17.46
CA ARG A 48 4.90 -12.44 -16.90
C ARG A 48 5.24 -12.45 -15.41
N TYR A 49 5.91 -11.40 -14.94
CA TYR A 49 6.31 -11.22 -13.55
C TYR A 49 5.96 -9.80 -13.14
N VAL A 50 5.19 -9.67 -12.06
CA VAL A 50 4.75 -8.36 -11.55
C VAL A 50 5.40 -8.09 -10.20
N LEU A 51 5.98 -6.91 -10.04
CA LEU A 51 6.48 -6.44 -8.75
C LEU A 51 5.57 -5.32 -8.28
N VAL A 52 5.06 -5.43 -7.06
CA VAL A 52 4.23 -4.42 -6.42
C VAL A 52 4.92 -3.98 -5.15
N ASP A 53 5.19 -2.69 -5.05
CA ASP A 53 5.72 -2.06 -3.84
C ASP A 53 4.60 -1.33 -3.10
N GLU A 54 4.82 -0.99 -1.83
CA GLU A 54 3.85 -0.31 -0.96
C GLU A 54 2.46 -0.99 -0.94
N TYR A 55 2.45 -2.32 -0.91
CA TYR A 55 1.22 -3.09 -1.09
C TYR A 55 0.17 -2.84 0.01
N GLN A 56 0.61 -2.43 1.20
CA GLN A 56 -0.28 -2.07 2.31
C GLN A 56 -1.24 -0.91 1.97
N ASP A 57 -0.85 -0.02 1.05
CA ASP A 57 -1.62 1.16 0.69
C ASP A 57 -2.51 0.95 -0.55
N THR A 58 -2.68 -0.30 -0.97
CA THR A 58 -3.53 -0.65 -2.11
C THR A 58 -5.02 -0.64 -1.74
N ASN A 59 -5.86 -0.20 -2.67
CA ASN A 59 -7.32 -0.28 -2.55
C ASN A 59 -7.87 -1.56 -3.20
N ALA A 60 -9.18 -1.83 -3.01
CA ALA A 60 -9.82 -3.04 -3.52
C ALA A 60 -9.79 -3.15 -5.06
N VAL A 61 -9.86 -2.04 -5.79
CA VAL A 61 -9.85 -2.04 -7.27
C VAL A 61 -8.47 -2.40 -7.79
N GLN A 62 -7.42 -1.84 -7.19
CA GLN A 62 -6.02 -2.17 -7.50
C GLN A 62 -5.72 -3.65 -7.23
N TYR A 63 -6.29 -4.20 -6.16
CA TYR A 63 -6.17 -5.63 -5.87
C TYR A 63 -6.80 -6.51 -6.95
N GLU A 64 -8.04 -6.23 -7.35
CA GLU A 64 -8.71 -6.99 -8.41
C GLU A 64 -8.00 -6.81 -9.76
N LEU A 65 -7.41 -5.64 -10.03
CA LEU A 65 -6.58 -5.41 -11.22
C LEU A 65 -5.33 -6.31 -11.21
N LEU A 66 -4.62 -6.38 -10.08
CA LEU A 66 -3.49 -7.30 -9.93
C LEU A 66 -3.91 -8.75 -10.19
N LYS A 67 -5.02 -9.20 -9.58
CA LYS A 67 -5.55 -10.56 -9.79
C LYS A 67 -5.88 -10.84 -11.25
N ALA A 68 -6.50 -9.89 -11.94
CA ALA A 68 -6.79 -10.02 -13.36
C ALA A 68 -5.50 -10.19 -14.19
N LEU A 69 -4.45 -9.42 -13.87
CA LEU A 69 -3.15 -9.44 -14.54
C LEU A 69 -2.33 -10.70 -14.28
N VAL A 70 -2.27 -11.19 -13.04
CA VAL A 70 -1.41 -12.34 -12.70
C VAL A 70 -2.14 -13.68 -12.86
N GLY A 71 -3.47 -13.66 -12.76
CA GLY A 71 -4.31 -14.84 -12.81
C GLY A 71 -3.96 -15.88 -11.74
N GLU A 72 -4.33 -17.13 -11.98
CA GLU A 72 -4.01 -18.26 -11.07
C GLU A 72 -2.50 -18.58 -11.04
N ARG A 73 -1.75 -18.17 -12.08
CA ARG A 73 -0.30 -18.37 -12.12
C ARG A 73 0.39 -17.68 -10.94
N GLY A 74 -0.18 -16.57 -10.43
CA GLY A 74 0.32 -15.90 -9.23
C GLY A 74 1.77 -15.43 -9.35
N MET A 75 2.23 -15.10 -10.56
CA MET A 75 3.62 -14.69 -10.82
C MET A 75 3.85 -13.23 -10.44
N PHE A 76 3.84 -12.96 -9.14
CA PHE A 76 4.13 -11.64 -8.61
C PHE A 76 4.99 -11.70 -7.34
N THR A 77 5.55 -10.55 -6.99
CA THR A 77 6.13 -10.29 -5.67
C THR A 77 5.52 -9.00 -5.17
N ALA A 78 4.93 -9.05 -3.99
CA ALA A 78 4.40 -7.88 -3.30
C ALA A 78 5.31 -7.58 -2.11
N VAL A 79 5.69 -6.32 -1.97
CA VAL A 79 6.44 -5.78 -0.84
C VAL A 79 5.53 -4.79 -0.13
N GLY A 80 5.50 -4.87 1.19
CA GLY A 80 4.71 -3.96 2.00
C GLY A 80 4.89 -4.22 3.48
N ASP A 81 4.42 -3.27 4.28
CA ASP A 81 4.51 -3.28 5.73
C ASP A 81 3.15 -2.91 6.32
N ASP A 82 2.52 -3.85 7.04
CA ASP A 82 1.20 -3.65 7.68
C ASP A 82 1.21 -2.52 8.72
N ASP A 83 2.35 -2.24 9.35
CA ASP A 83 2.49 -1.15 10.33
C ASP A 83 2.64 0.23 9.67
N GLN A 84 2.84 0.29 8.35
CA GLN A 84 3.04 1.55 7.59
C GLN A 84 1.83 1.95 6.73
N SER A 85 0.69 1.26 6.87
CA SER A 85 -0.54 1.59 6.15
C SER A 85 -1.16 2.91 6.65
N ILE A 86 -0.90 4.02 5.95
CA ILE A 86 -1.39 5.36 6.32
C ILE A 86 -2.41 5.95 5.34
N TYR A 87 -2.64 5.31 4.19
CA TYR A 87 -3.58 5.81 3.16
C TYR A 87 -5.04 5.33 3.34
N GLY A 88 -5.44 4.92 4.55
CA GLY A 88 -6.81 4.45 4.83
C GLY A 88 -7.90 5.45 4.43
N TRP A 89 -7.64 6.75 4.56
CA TRP A 89 -8.55 7.82 4.14
C TRP A 89 -8.80 7.87 2.63
N ARG A 90 -7.90 7.29 1.82
CA ARG A 90 -8.01 7.17 0.36
C ARG A 90 -8.56 5.80 -0.07
N GLY A 91 -9.04 4.99 0.88
CA GLY A 91 -9.62 3.67 0.62
C GLY A 91 -8.60 2.53 0.52
N ALA A 92 -7.35 2.76 0.93
CA ALA A 92 -6.40 1.67 1.14
C ALA A 92 -6.94 0.70 2.22
N THR A 93 -6.67 -0.60 2.05
CA THR A 93 -7.15 -1.60 2.99
C THR A 93 -6.12 -2.68 3.27
N ILE A 94 -5.79 -2.83 4.55
CA ILE A 94 -4.92 -3.90 5.06
C ILE A 94 -5.51 -5.30 4.82
N GLU A 95 -6.81 -5.38 4.55
CA GLU A 95 -7.46 -6.65 4.18
C GLU A 95 -6.87 -7.24 2.89
N ASN A 96 -6.33 -6.43 1.98
CA ASN A 96 -5.64 -6.92 0.79
C ASN A 96 -4.40 -7.74 1.16
N LEU A 97 -3.61 -7.29 2.14
CA LEU A 97 -2.46 -8.03 2.67
C LEU A 97 -2.89 -9.34 3.33
N LYS A 98 -4.01 -9.31 4.06
CA LYS A 98 -4.56 -10.49 4.75
C LYS A 98 -5.11 -11.53 3.78
N ARG A 99 -5.72 -11.10 2.68
CA ARG A 99 -6.32 -11.96 1.65
C ARG A 99 -5.29 -12.61 0.74
N LEU A 100 -4.13 -11.98 0.56
CA LEU A 100 -3.06 -12.47 -0.33
C LEU A 100 -2.71 -13.96 -0.13
N PRO A 101 -2.38 -14.44 1.10
CA PRO A 101 -2.06 -15.85 1.33
C PRO A 101 -3.26 -16.80 1.13
N GLN A 102 -4.48 -16.28 1.20
CA GLN A 102 -5.71 -17.07 1.00
C GLN A 102 -6.00 -17.24 -0.49
N ASP A 103 -5.89 -16.15 -1.26
CA ASP A 103 -6.13 -16.13 -2.70
C ASP A 103 -4.96 -16.79 -3.47
N TYR A 104 -3.75 -16.78 -2.91
CA TYR A 104 -2.55 -17.40 -3.48
C TYR A 104 -1.87 -18.35 -2.47
N PRO A 105 -2.33 -19.59 -2.30
CA PRO A 105 -1.80 -20.53 -1.31
C PRO A 105 -0.32 -20.92 -1.52
N ALA A 106 0.20 -20.73 -2.74
CA ALA A 106 1.62 -20.96 -3.06
C ALA A 106 2.53 -19.76 -2.70
N LEU A 107 1.94 -18.64 -2.24
CA LEU A 107 2.67 -17.45 -1.83
C LEU A 107 3.62 -17.77 -0.68
N LYS A 108 4.88 -17.37 -0.83
CA LYS A 108 5.87 -17.46 0.24
C LYS A 108 5.97 -16.10 0.92
N VAL A 109 5.67 -16.06 2.21
CA VAL A 109 5.88 -14.87 3.04
C VAL A 109 7.31 -14.90 3.56
N ILE A 110 8.08 -13.85 3.26
CA ILE A 110 9.47 -13.70 3.69
C ILE A 110 9.55 -12.45 4.58
N PRO A 111 9.66 -12.60 5.91
CA PRO A 111 9.85 -11.46 6.79
C PRO A 111 11.28 -10.93 6.65
N LEU A 112 11.41 -9.61 6.48
CA LEU A 112 12.69 -8.90 6.49
C LEU A 112 12.81 -8.13 7.80
N GLU A 113 13.60 -8.66 8.73
CA GLU A 113 13.66 -8.16 10.11
C GLU A 113 14.86 -7.27 10.39
N GLN A 114 15.88 -7.29 9.54
CA GLN A 114 17.04 -6.44 9.72
C GLN A 114 16.78 -5.06 9.11
N ASN A 115 16.83 -4.03 9.95
CA ASN A 115 16.75 -2.64 9.57
C ASN A 115 18.15 -2.10 9.25
N TYR A 116 18.32 -1.58 8.03
CA TYR A 116 19.58 -1.03 7.53
C TYR A 116 19.60 0.51 7.52
N ARG A 117 18.58 1.17 8.09
CA ARG A 117 18.39 2.62 8.03
C ARG A 117 18.67 3.32 9.37
N SER A 118 18.22 2.73 10.47
CA SER A 118 18.15 3.36 11.79
C SER A 118 19.00 2.62 12.80
N THR A 119 19.47 3.35 13.83
CA THR A 119 20.19 2.77 14.97
C THR A 119 19.24 2.06 15.93
N GLY A 120 19.81 1.31 16.87
CA GLY A 120 19.08 0.56 17.89
C GLY A 120 18.19 1.43 18.76
N ALA A 121 18.62 2.66 19.13
CA ALA A 121 17.80 3.56 19.95
C ALA A 121 16.49 3.96 19.24
N ILE A 122 16.59 4.41 17.98
CA ILE A 122 15.44 4.77 17.15
C ILE A 122 14.51 3.56 16.96
N LEU A 123 15.10 2.40 16.63
CA LEU A 123 14.31 1.21 16.32
C LEU A 123 13.57 0.67 17.55
N ARG A 124 14.18 0.74 18.74
CA ARG A 124 13.52 0.38 20.00
C ARG A 124 12.32 1.26 20.29
N ALA A 125 12.44 2.57 20.10
CA ALA A 125 11.31 3.48 20.29
C ALA A 125 10.18 3.20 19.30
N ALA A 126 10.50 3.02 18.02
CA ALA A 126 9.52 2.66 16.99
C ALA A 126 8.81 1.34 17.33
N ASN A 127 9.57 0.30 17.70
CA ASN A 127 9.03 -1.00 18.12
C ASN A 127 8.14 -0.88 19.36
N HIS A 128 8.47 0.00 20.31
CA HIS A 128 7.68 0.19 21.52
C HIS A 128 6.34 0.89 21.21
N VAL A 129 6.36 1.93 20.38
CA VAL A 129 5.13 2.65 19.95
C VAL A 129 4.18 1.71 19.22
N ILE A 130 4.69 0.89 18.30
CA ILE A 130 3.84 0.03 17.46
C ILE A 130 3.38 -1.26 18.16
N ALA A 131 3.94 -1.61 19.32
CA ALA A 131 3.62 -2.84 20.04
C ALA A 131 2.16 -2.92 20.53
N GLY A 132 1.49 -1.77 20.67
CA GLY A 132 0.08 -1.70 21.06
C GLY A 132 -0.91 -2.01 19.92
N ASN A 133 -0.45 -2.04 18.66
CA ASN A 133 -1.33 -2.24 17.51
C ASN A 133 -1.55 -3.73 17.22
N PRO A 134 -2.75 -4.13 16.73
CA PRO A 134 -2.97 -5.47 16.22
C PRO A 134 -1.96 -5.80 15.11
N LYS A 135 -1.34 -6.97 15.19
CA LYS A 135 -0.36 -7.43 14.20
C LYS A 135 -1.00 -8.37 13.19
N LEU A 136 -0.85 -8.06 11.91
CA LEU A 136 -1.22 -8.98 10.84
C LEU A 136 -0.08 -9.96 10.58
N PHE A 137 1.15 -9.48 10.59
CA PHE A 137 2.35 -10.28 10.49
C PHE A 137 3.26 -10.03 11.71
N GLU A 138 3.60 -11.11 12.42
CA GLU A 138 4.62 -11.06 13.46
C GLU A 138 5.98 -10.78 12.83
N LYS A 139 6.65 -9.71 13.29
CA LYS A 139 7.99 -9.33 12.84
C LYS A 139 8.71 -8.61 13.97
N LYS A 140 10.01 -8.86 14.10
CA LYS A 140 10.85 -8.20 15.10
C LYS A 140 12.00 -7.47 14.44
N LEU A 141 11.83 -6.16 14.24
CA LEU A 141 12.87 -5.35 13.62
C LEU A 141 14.10 -5.18 14.55
N TRP A 142 15.30 -5.39 14.02
CA TRP A 142 16.59 -5.21 14.71
C TRP A 142 17.63 -4.49 13.82
N SER A 143 18.70 -3.93 14.40
CA SER A 143 19.74 -3.16 13.68
C SER A 143 21.15 -3.55 14.11
N GLU A 144 22.10 -3.55 13.17
CA GLU A 144 23.54 -3.83 13.40
C GLU A 144 24.37 -2.58 13.74
N TYR A 145 23.82 -1.37 13.56
CA TYR A 145 24.57 -0.11 13.76
C TYR A 145 24.83 0.24 15.23
N GLY A 146 24.54 -0.67 16.16
CA GLY A 146 24.54 -0.39 17.59
C GLY A 146 23.45 0.63 17.97
N ASP A 147 23.54 1.16 19.18
CA ASP A 147 22.47 2.02 19.72
C ASP A 147 22.46 3.42 19.14
N GLY A 148 23.60 3.92 18.68
CA GLY A 148 23.75 5.31 18.22
C GLY A 148 23.49 6.31 19.35
N GLU A 149 23.11 7.53 18.97
CA GLU A 149 22.72 8.56 19.92
C GLU A 149 21.34 8.29 20.52
N PRO A 150 21.12 8.59 21.82
CA PRO A 150 19.78 8.54 22.42
C PRO A 150 18.80 9.49 21.73
N ILE A 151 17.53 9.12 21.72
CA ILE A 151 16.46 9.99 21.21
C ILE A 151 16.29 11.17 22.18
N ALA A 152 16.44 12.40 21.67
CA ALA A 152 16.17 13.61 22.42
C ALA A 152 14.69 13.99 22.32
N LEU A 153 14.12 14.48 23.43
CA LEU A 153 12.79 15.07 23.49
C LEU A 153 12.95 16.55 23.87
N LEU A 154 12.35 17.44 23.08
CA LEU A 154 12.38 18.88 23.31
C LEU A 154 10.94 19.35 23.53
N GLU A 155 10.69 19.89 24.72
CA GLU A 155 9.43 20.56 25.02
C GLU A 155 9.54 22.05 24.63
N ALA A 156 8.46 22.62 24.11
CA ALA A 156 8.36 24.01 23.71
C ALA A 156 7.03 24.60 24.20
N ASP A 157 7.03 25.90 24.50
CA ASP A 157 5.85 26.61 25.04
C ASP A 157 4.78 26.88 23.97
N GLY A 158 5.12 26.74 22.68
CA GLY A 158 4.23 26.94 21.54
C GLY A 158 4.94 26.68 20.20
N GLU A 159 4.19 26.79 19.10
CA GLU A 159 4.67 26.51 17.73
C GLU A 159 5.86 27.38 17.29
N GLU A 160 5.90 28.66 17.70
CA GLU A 160 7.02 29.56 17.39
C GLU A 160 8.29 29.17 18.15
N HIS A 161 8.16 28.84 19.45
CA HIS A 161 9.28 28.35 20.26
C HIS A 161 9.78 26.98 19.74
N GLU A 162 8.90 26.07 19.31
CA GLU A 162 9.28 24.80 18.67
C GLU A 162 10.10 25.06 17.39
N ALA A 163 9.65 25.97 16.54
CA ALA A 163 10.35 26.32 15.30
C ALA A 163 11.74 26.91 15.57
N GLU A 164 11.89 27.79 16.56
CA GLU A 164 13.19 28.33 16.97
C GLU A 164 14.15 27.23 17.46
N ARG A 165 13.65 26.30 18.28
CA ARG A 165 14.46 25.19 18.81
C ARG A 165 14.86 24.16 17.74
N ALA A 166 14.07 23.97 16.70
CA ALA A 166 14.36 23.03 15.62
C ALA A 166 15.50 23.50 14.69
N VAL A 167 15.74 24.82 14.61
CA VAL A 167 16.79 25.43 13.78
C VAL A 167 18.11 25.60 14.53
N ALA A 168 18.06 25.68 15.87
CA ALA A 168 19.21 25.85 16.75
C ALA A 168 20.06 24.58 16.89
#